data_AF-A0A6P0NK25-F1
#
_entry.id   AF-A0A6P0NK25-F1
#
_cell.length_a   1.000
_cell.length_b   1.000
_cell.length_c   1.000
_cell.angle_alpha   90.00
_cell.angle_beta   90.00
_cell.angle_gamma   90.00
#
_symmetry.space_group_name_H-M   'P 1'
#
loop_
_entity.id
_entity.type
_entity.pdbx_description
1 polymer ?
#
loop_
_entity_poly.entity_id
_entity_poly.type
_entity_poly.pdbx_seq_one_letter_code
_entity_poly.pdbx_strand_id
1 'polypeptide(L)'
;MARYTGIFTVAVDVENLQLILTDILSSCGFEVVYIRGNYLMAIEVHGQVVFSQLVTIDINFDIATNTEKIRINIVARNEEIPLKSDNHCRQKFDLLSKSIIENPNWEFIGSI
;
A
#
# COMPACT_ATOMS: atom_id res chain seq x y z
N MET A 1 -13.16 2.76 13.25
CA MET A 1 -12.42 2.54 12.01
C MET A 1 -11.04 3.12 12.14
N ALA A 2 -10.00 2.28 12.14
CA ALA A 2 -8.62 2.73 12.04
C ALA A 2 -8.32 3.01 10.57
N ARG A 3 -7.63 4.12 10.32
CA ARG A 3 -7.26 4.55 8.96
C ARG A 3 -5.88 5.18 9.00
N TYR A 4 -4.99 4.71 8.15
CA TYR A 4 -3.64 5.22 7.97
C TYR A 4 -3.42 5.57 6.51
N THR A 5 -2.73 6.67 6.26
CA THR A 5 -2.46 7.17 4.92
C THR A 5 -1.00 7.53 4.79
N GLY A 6 -0.42 7.22 3.64
CA GLY A 6 0.96 7.60 3.33
C GLY A 6 1.08 7.95 1.86
N ILE A 7 1.98 8.88 1.58
CA ILE A 7 2.29 9.30 0.22
C ILE A 7 3.75 8.99 -0.02
N PHE A 8 4.05 8.22 -1.07
CA PHE A 8 5.39 7.82 -1.45
C PHE A 8 5.68 8.32 -2.85
N THR A 9 6.89 8.79 -3.09
CA THR A 9 7.39 9.14 -4.42
C THR A 9 8.51 8.20 -4.78
N VAL A 10 8.38 7.52 -5.92
CA VAL A 10 9.37 6.56 -6.43
C VAL A 10 9.70 6.88 -7.88
N ALA A 11 10.89 6.52 -8.34
CA ALA A 11 11.22 6.49 -9.76
C ALA A 11 11.27 5.05 -10.27
N VAL A 12 10.44 4.77 -11.28
CA VAL A 12 10.27 3.46 -11.90
C VAL A 12 9.59 3.61 -13.25
N ASP A 13 9.83 2.66 -14.15
CA ASP A 13 9.03 2.54 -15.37
C ASP A 13 7.56 2.24 -15.00
N VAL A 14 6.65 3.02 -15.57
CA VAL A 14 5.20 2.89 -15.37
C VAL A 14 4.73 1.48 -15.73
N GLU A 15 5.34 0.84 -16.72
CA GLU A 15 5.01 -0.53 -17.14
C GLU A 15 5.27 -1.56 -16.02
N ASN A 16 6.27 -1.31 -15.17
CA ASN A 16 6.67 -2.21 -14.09
C ASN A 16 5.98 -1.88 -12.76
N LEU A 17 5.40 -0.68 -12.61
CA LEU A 17 4.82 -0.22 -11.35
C LEU A 17 3.78 -1.18 -10.77
N GLN A 18 2.80 -1.60 -11.59
CA GLN A 18 1.72 -2.47 -11.12
C GLN A 18 2.23 -3.85 -10.70
N LEU A 19 3.21 -4.39 -11.42
CA LEU A 19 3.85 -5.66 -11.10
C LEU A 19 4.55 -5.57 -9.74
N ILE A 20 5.41 -4.56 -9.56
CA ILE A 20 6.15 -4.33 -8.32
C ILE A 20 5.21 -4.12 -7.13
N LEU A 21 4.15 -3.33 -7.30
CA LEU A 21 3.16 -3.10 -6.25
C LEU A 21 2.42 -4.39 -5.87
N THR A 22 2.07 -5.21 -6.84
CA THR A 22 1.40 -6.50 -6.60
C THR A 22 2.31 -7.45 -5.82
N ASP A 23 3.59 -7.51 -6.17
CA ASP A 23 4.58 -8.32 -5.46
C ASP A 23 4.81 -7.85 -4.02
N ILE A 24 4.93 -6.53 -3.82
CA ILE A 24 5.01 -5.93 -2.48
C ILE A 24 3.79 -6.30 -1.65
N LEU A 25 2.58 -6.11 -2.20
CA LEU A 25 1.34 -6.43 -1.50
C LEU A 25 1.26 -7.90 -1.13
N SER A 26 1.59 -8.80 -2.06
CA SER A 26 1.63 -10.24 -1.81
C SER A 26 2.60 -10.59 -0.69
N SER A 27 3.81 -10.02 -0.70
CA SER A 27 4.81 -10.23 0.37
C SER A 27 4.38 -9.70 1.73
N CYS A 28 3.49 -8.69 1.76
CA CYS A 28 2.89 -8.13 2.96
C CYS A 28 1.63 -8.88 3.43
N GLY A 29 1.24 -9.95 2.73
CA GLY A 29 0.06 -10.76 3.05
C GLY A 29 -1.25 -10.16 2.55
N PHE A 30 -1.22 -9.42 1.44
CA PHE A 30 -2.41 -8.89 0.78
C PHE A 30 -2.63 -9.56 -0.58
N GLU A 31 -3.89 -9.75 -0.93
CA GLU A 31 -4.34 -10.19 -2.23
C GLU A 31 -5.00 -9.02 -2.97
N VAL A 32 -4.58 -8.79 -4.21
CA VAL A 32 -5.18 -7.76 -5.06
C VAL A 32 -6.54 -8.24 -5.54
N VAL A 33 -7.60 -7.50 -5.21
CA VAL A 33 -8.99 -7.86 -5.55
C VAL A 33 -9.58 -6.99 -6.66
N TYR A 34 -8.97 -5.84 -6.94
CA TYR A 34 -9.45 -4.93 -7.97
C TYR A 34 -8.32 -4.05 -8.51
N ILE A 35 -8.27 -3.90 -9.84
CA ILE A 35 -7.35 -3.00 -10.55
C ILE A 35 -8.16 -2.22 -11.59
N ARG A 36 -8.02 -0.90 -11.61
CA ARG A 36 -8.60 -0.05 -12.65
C ARG A 36 -7.78 1.21 -12.88
N GLY A 37 -7.14 1.27 -14.04
CA GLY A 37 -6.30 2.42 -14.42
C GLY A 37 -5.20 2.65 -13.37
N ASN A 38 -5.29 3.80 -12.70
CA ASN A 38 -4.32 4.23 -11.69
C ASN A 38 -4.67 3.81 -10.25
N TYR A 39 -5.69 2.96 -10.10
CA TYR A 39 -6.19 2.51 -8.81
C TYR A 39 -6.04 1.00 -8.66
N LEU A 40 -5.62 0.59 -7.47
CA LEU A 40 -5.52 -0.79 -7.05
C LEU A 40 -6.08 -0.95 -5.64
N MET A 41 -6.85 -2.02 -5.42
CA MET A 41 -7.37 -2.40 -4.10
C MET A 41 -6.89 -3.80 -3.75
N ALA A 42 -6.40 -3.96 -2.53
CA ALA A 42 -5.99 -5.24 -1.99
C ALA A 42 -6.60 -5.48 -0.60
N ILE A 43 -6.87 -6.74 -0.29
CA ILE A 43 -7.42 -7.18 0.99
C ILE A 43 -6.45 -8.14 1.64
N GLU A 44 -6.29 -8.04 2.94
CA GLU A 44 -5.46 -8.97 3.70
C GLU A 44 -5.94 -10.43 3.52
N VAL A 45 -5.00 -11.33 3.26
CA VAL A 45 -5.31 -12.76 3.08
C VAL A 45 -5.82 -13.35 4.39
N HIS A 46 -6.93 -14.09 4.31
CA HIS A 46 -7.57 -14.69 5.47
C HIS A 46 -6.71 -15.82 6.03
N GLY A 47 -6.41 -15.77 7.34
CA GLY A 47 -5.68 -16.87 8.00
C GLY A 47 -5.19 -16.61 9.42
N GLN A 48 -5.05 -15.36 9.88
CA GLN A 48 -4.45 -15.06 11.19
C GLN A 48 -5.19 -14.05 12.08
N VAL A 49 -6.31 -13.47 11.64
CA VAL A 49 -7.03 -12.42 12.38
C VAL A 49 -8.55 -12.54 12.24
N VAL A 50 -9.30 -12.01 13.20
CA VAL A 50 -10.78 -11.98 13.14
C VAL A 50 -11.26 -11.04 12.03
N PHE A 51 -12.44 -11.27 11.46
CA PHE A 51 -12.95 -10.53 10.30
C PHE A 51 -12.92 -9.00 10.46
N SER A 52 -13.17 -8.48 11.67
CA SER A 52 -13.13 -7.04 11.96
C SER A 52 -11.73 -6.41 11.87
N GLN A 53 -10.67 -7.23 11.82
CA GLN A 53 -9.29 -6.77 11.75
C GLN A 53 -8.75 -6.74 10.32
N LEU A 54 -9.42 -7.39 9.37
CA LEU A 54 -8.97 -7.47 7.98
C LEU A 54 -8.71 -6.08 7.43
N VAL A 55 -7.48 -5.88 6.99
CA VAL A 55 -7.05 -4.60 6.42
C VAL A 55 -7.35 -4.57 4.93
N THR A 56 -8.02 -3.51 4.52
CA THR A 56 -8.17 -3.12 3.11
C THR A 56 -7.13 -2.05 2.79
N ILE A 57 -6.41 -2.24 1.69
CA ILE A 57 -5.45 -1.28 1.14
C ILE A 57 -6.04 -0.71 -0.15
N ASP A 58 -6.14 0.60 -0.21
CA ASP A 58 -6.45 1.36 -1.41
C ASP A 58 -5.18 2.10 -1.87
N ILE A 59 -4.76 1.87 -3.11
CA ILE A 59 -3.60 2.52 -3.72
C ILE A 59 -4.06 3.33 -4.93
N ASN A 60 -3.71 4.62 -4.96
CA ASN A 60 -3.85 5.47 -6.13
C ASN A 60 -2.46 5.97 -6.53
N PHE A 61 -2.13 5.97 -7.81
CA PHE A 61 -0.87 6.53 -8.27
C PHE A 61 -1.05 7.55 -9.38
N ASP A 62 -0.29 8.65 -9.28
CA ASP A 62 -0.27 9.71 -10.27
C ASP A 62 1.11 9.76 -10.93
N ILE A 63 1.12 9.66 -12.26
CA ILE A 63 2.31 9.84 -13.07
C ILE A 63 2.47 11.34 -13.25
N ALA A 64 3.52 11.92 -12.67
CA ALA A 64 3.78 13.34 -12.88
C ALA A 64 4.22 13.56 -14.33
N THR A 65 3.38 14.23 -15.12
CA THR A 65 3.66 14.59 -16.50
C THR A 65 4.98 15.37 -16.55
N ASN A 66 6.01 14.83 -17.21
CA ASN A 66 7.43 15.28 -17.28
C ASN A 66 8.46 14.69 -16.29
N THR A 67 8.13 13.71 -15.45
CA THR A 67 9.15 13.04 -14.64
C THR A 67 8.93 11.53 -14.60
N GLU A 68 10.00 10.75 -14.57
CA GLU A 68 9.98 9.30 -14.23
C GLU A 68 9.58 9.05 -12.77
N LYS A 69 8.96 10.03 -12.11
CA LYS A 69 8.56 10.01 -10.71
C LYS A 69 7.07 9.74 -10.63
N ILE A 70 6.72 8.74 -9.83
CA ILE A 70 5.35 8.29 -9.61
C ILE A 70 5.02 8.56 -8.15
N ARG A 71 3.92 9.28 -7.92
CA ARG A 71 3.38 9.53 -6.58
C ARG A 71 2.37 8.44 -6.26
N ILE A 72 2.65 7.64 -5.25
CA ILE A 72 1.81 6.55 -4.77
C ILE A 72 1.14 7.01 -3.47
N ASN A 73 -0.19 7.08 -3.48
CA ASN A 73 -1.02 7.39 -2.32
C ASN A 73 -1.63 6.09 -1.80
N ILE A 74 -1.40 5.77 -0.54
CA ILE A 74 -1.89 4.54 0.09
C ILE A 74 -2.84 4.90 1.22
N VAL A 75 -3.94 4.18 1.30
CA VAL A 75 -4.87 4.22 2.42
C VAL A 75 -5.06 2.80 2.94
N ALA A 76 -4.63 2.55 4.17
CA ALA A 76 -4.94 1.33 4.90
C ALA A 76 -6.11 1.57 5.83
N ARG A 77 -7.10 0.67 5.84
CA ARG A 77 -8.30 0.80 6.67
C ARG A 77 -8.84 -0.56 7.11
N ASN A 78 -9.39 -0.62 8.32
CA ASN A 78 -10.14 -1.77 8.82
C ASN A 78 -11.25 -1.33 9.80
N GLU A 79 -12.05 -2.28 10.26
CA GLU A 79 -13.18 -2.02 11.16
C GLU A 79 -12.78 -1.89 12.64
N GLU A 80 -11.48 -1.89 12.97
CA GLU A 80 -11.03 -1.69 14.36
C GLU A 80 -11.33 -0.27 14.87
N ILE A 81 -11.51 -0.14 16.18
CA ILE A 81 -11.71 1.16 16.82
C ILE A 81 -10.33 1.80 17.07
N PRO A 82 -10.08 3.05 16.66
CA PRO A 82 -8.77 3.70 16.72
C PRO A 82 -8.28 4.05 18.15
N LEU A 83 -8.91 3.52 19.20
CA LEU A 83 -8.58 3.80 20.61
C LEU A 83 -7.19 3.26 21.03
N LYS A 84 -6.55 2.42 20.21
CA LYS A 84 -5.17 1.95 20.38
C LYS A 84 -4.30 2.48 19.24
N SER A 85 -3.21 3.16 19.59
CA SER A 85 -2.24 3.72 18.64
C SER A 85 -1.43 2.65 17.90
N ASP A 86 -1.19 1.51 18.56
CA ASP A 86 -0.63 0.28 17.99
C ASP A 86 -1.76 -0.74 17.81
N ASN A 87 -2.35 -0.76 16.62
CA ASN A 87 -3.39 -1.71 16.22
C ASN A 87 -2.95 -2.47 14.95
N HIS A 88 -3.68 -3.52 14.59
CA HIS A 88 -3.31 -4.38 13.46
C HIS A 88 -3.23 -3.60 12.14
N CYS A 89 -4.15 -2.66 11.91
CA CYS A 89 -4.11 -1.77 10.74
C CYS A 89 -2.82 -0.94 10.68
N ARG A 90 -2.36 -0.42 11.82
CA ARG A 90 -1.08 0.30 11.92
C ARG A 90 0.10 -0.60 11.58
N GLN A 91 0.17 -1.80 12.16
CA GLN A 91 1.27 -2.73 11.95
C GLN A 91 1.38 -3.14 10.48
N LYS A 92 0.24 -3.40 9.84
CA LYS A 92 0.17 -3.73 8.41
C LYS A 92 0.55 -2.55 7.52
N PHE A 93 0.11 -1.34 7.87
CA PHE A 93 0.51 -0.12 7.17
C PHE A 93 2.02 0.14 7.28
N ASP A 94 2.60 -0.02 8.47
CA ASP A 94 4.04 0.18 8.71
C ASP A 94 4.87 -0.86 7.94
N LEU A 95 4.43 -2.13 7.90
CA LEU A 95 5.06 -3.20 7.11
C LEU A 95 5.04 -2.88 5.60
N LEU A 96 3.88 -2.46 5.08
CA LEU A 96 3.74 -2.09 3.67
C LEU A 96 4.60 -0.88 3.33
N SER A 97 4.59 0.15 4.19
CA SER A 97 5.40 1.36 4.02
C SER A 97 6.88 1.04 3.97
N LYS A 98 7.37 0.18 4.88
CA LYS A 98 8.75 -0.29 4.88
C LYS A 98 9.10 -1.05 3.59
N SER A 99 8.23 -1.96 3.16
CA SER A 99 8.43 -2.74 1.93
C SER A 99 8.45 -1.88 0.67
N ILE A 100 7.78 -0.73 0.69
CA ILE A 100 7.84 0.26 -0.38
C ILE A 100 9.16 1.03 -0.37
N ILE A 101 9.58 1.51 0.80
CA ILE A 101 10.81 2.29 0.96
C ILE A 101 12.05 1.46 0.62
N GLU A 102 12.05 0.18 1.00
CA GLU A 102 13.21 -0.72 0.87
C GLU A 102 13.18 -1.56 -0.41
N ASN A 103 12.20 -1.36 -1.32
CA ASN A 103 12.11 -2.19 -2.52
C ASN A 103 13.27 -1.91 -3.49
N PRO A 104 14.04 -2.93 -3.91
CA PRO A 104 15.18 -2.75 -4.80
C PRO A 104 14.78 -2.51 -6.27
N ASN A 105 13.53 -2.74 -6.65
CA ASN A 105 13.05 -2.65 -8.03
C ASN A 105 12.63 -1.23 -8.43
N TRP A 106 12.81 -0.25 -7.55
CA TRP A 106 12.62 1.17 -7.86
C TRP A 106 13.56 2.05 -7.03
N GLU A 107 13.67 3.33 -7.40
CA GLU A 107 14.38 4.31 -6.58
C GLU A 107 13.38 5.05 -5.68
N PHE A 108 13.54 4.93 -4.36
CA PHE A 108 12.73 5.68 -3.40
C PHE A 108 13.23 7.14 -3.31
N ILE A 109 12.33 8.09 -3.53
CA ILE A 109 12.66 9.52 -3.55
C ILE A 109 12.24 10.22 -2.25
N GLY A 110 11.11 9.85 -1.67
CA GLY A 110 10.62 10.45 -0.44
C GLY A 110 9.19 10.05 -0.07
N SER A 111 8.81 10.36 1.16
CA SER A 111 7.47 10.10 1.69
C SER A 111 6.94 11.26 2.54
N ILE A 112 5.61 11.39 2.61
CA ILE A 112 4.87 12.38 3.43
C ILE A 112 3.77 11.66 4.20
#